data_AF-A0A2V6VNU9-F1
#
_entry.id   AF-A0A2V6VNU9-F1
#
_cell.length_a   1.000
_cell.length_b   1.000
_cell.length_c   1.000
_cell.angle_alpha   90.00
_cell.angle_beta   90.00
_cell.angle_gamma   90.00
#
_symmetry.space_group_name_H-M   'P 1'
#
loop_
_entity.id
_entity.type
_entity.pdbx_description
1 polymer ?
#
loop_
_entity_poly.entity_id
_entity_poly.type
_entity_poly.pdbx_seq_one_letter_code
_entity_poly.pdbx_strand_id
1 'polypeptide(L)'
;MVRTQLYLDETIHRRLQGLARQQGRTISELVRDALLRAYGAGTNEREATLRAIEGLWRDRNDIGDTRGYVRRLRRDTRRVRRPRP
;
A
#
# COMPACT_ATOMS: atom_id res chain seq x y z
N MET A 1 3.18 10.99 23.52
CA MET A 1 4.41 10.60 22.79
C MET A 1 5.29 9.80 23.72
N VAL A 2 5.65 8.56 23.37
CA VAL A 2 6.62 7.76 24.14
C VAL A 2 8.00 7.98 23.56
N ARG A 3 9.00 8.26 24.40
CA ARG A 3 10.40 8.40 23.97
C ARG A 3 11.01 7.02 23.80
N THR A 4 11.42 6.70 22.58
CA THR A 4 12.09 5.43 22.25
C THR A 4 13.48 5.74 21.72
N GLN A 5 14.49 5.04 22.24
CA GLN A 5 15.85 5.08 21.71
C GLN A 5 16.00 4.05 20.60
N LEU A 6 16.48 4.49 19.44
CA LEU A 6 16.72 3.65 18.27
C LEU A 6 18.19 3.79 17.89
N TYR A 7 18.89 2.66 17.79
CA TYR A 7 20.23 2.63 17.24
C TYR A 7 20.14 2.56 15.72
N LEU A 8 20.88 3.42 15.03
CA LEU A 8 20.92 3.53 13.58
C LEU A 8 22.37 3.47 13.12
N ASP A 9 22.61 2.87 11.96
CA ASP A 9 23.89 3.00 11.30
C ASP A 9 24.23 4.46 11.00
N GLU A 10 25.52 4.79 11.12
CA GLU A 10 26.04 6.15 10.88
C GLU A 10 25.69 6.67 9.48
N THR A 11 25.64 5.79 8.48
CA THR A 11 25.26 6.13 7.11
C THR A 11 23.78 6.53 7.01
N ILE A 12 22.90 5.80 7.71
CA ILE A 12 21.47 6.07 7.78
C ILE A 12 21.23 7.37 8.54
N HIS A 13 21.92 7.57 9.68
CA HIS A 13 21.79 8.77 10.47
C HIS A 13 22.18 10.02 9.65
N ARG A 14 23.33 10.01 8.96
CA ARG A 14 23.76 11.13 8.11
C ARG A 14 22.77 11.43 7.00
N ARG A 15 22.21 10.40 6.36
CA ARG A 15 21.17 10.57 5.34
C ARG A 15 19.91 11.22 5.89
N LEU A 16 19.43 10.76 7.05
CA LEU A 16 18.27 11.36 7.72
C LEU A 16 18.52 12.81 8.12
N GLN A 17 19.73 13.13 8.60
CA GLN A 17 20.10 14.49 8.97
C GLN A 17 20.11 15.43 7.75
N GLY A 18 20.61 14.97 6.60
CA GLY A 18 20.56 15.72 5.34
C GLY A 18 19.12 16.01 4.90
N LEU A 19 18.27 14.98 4.92
CA LEU A 19 16.84 15.11 4.56
C LEU A 19 16.09 16.05 5.52
N ALA A 20 16.34 15.92 6.82
CA ALA A 20 15.75 16.76 7.86
C ALA A 20 16.06 18.24 7.62
N ARG A 21 17.33 18.56 7.36
CA ARG A 21 17.78 19.92 7.04
C ARG A 21 17.12 20.46 5.77
N GLN A 22 17.09 19.66 4.70
CA GLN A 22 16.49 20.06 3.43
C GLN A 22 14.98 20.35 3.56
N GLN A 23 14.28 19.62 4.42
CA GLN A 23 12.83 19.73 4.59
C GLN A 23 12.40 20.66 5.74
N GLY A 24 13.35 21.21 6.51
CA GLY A 24 13.04 21.98 7.72
C GLY A 24 12.34 21.15 8.79
N ARG A 25 12.59 19.84 8.84
CA ARG A 25 11.96 18.88 9.76
C ARG A 25 13.00 18.29 10.71
N THR A 26 12.54 17.63 11.76
CA THR A 26 13.39 16.88 12.69
C THR A 26 13.57 15.43 12.23
N ILE A 27 14.68 14.80 12.65
CA ILE A 27 14.92 13.37 12.39
C ILE A 27 13.80 12.51 13.00
N SER A 28 13.31 12.87 14.18
CA SER A 28 12.23 12.14 14.84
C SER A 28 10.91 12.19 14.07
N GLU A 29 10.59 13.30 13.40
CA GLU A 29 9.44 13.39 12.50
C GLU A 29 9.61 12.49 11.28
N LEU A 30 10.78 12.50 10.64
CA LEU A 30 11.05 11.64 9.50
C LEU A 30 10.95 10.15 9.85
N VAL A 31 11.51 9.75 10.99
CA VAL A 31 11.44 8.36 11.49
C VAL A 31 10.00 7.98 11.77
N ARG A 32 9.23 8.85 12.46
CA ARG A 32 7.81 8.60 12.74
C ARG A 32 7.00 8.43 11.45
N ASP A 33 7.15 9.33 10.51
CA ASP A 33 6.48 9.28 9.21
C ASP A 33 6.85 8.01 8.43
N ALA A 34 8.12 7.61 8.47
CA ALA A 34 8.57 6.38 7.83
C ALA A 34 7.95 5.14 8.50
N LEU A 35 7.89 5.10 9.83
CA LEU A 35 7.24 4.02 10.58
C LEU A 35 5.74 3.97 10.32
N LEU A 36 5.06 5.13 10.24
CA LEU A 36 3.65 5.20 9.88
C LEU A 36 3.40 4.75 8.44
N ARG A 37 4.28 5.06 7.49
CA ARG A 37 4.15 4.53 6.13
C ARG A 37 4.42 3.03 6.05
N ALA A 38 5.39 2.53 6.80
CA ALA A 38 5.79 1.12 6.77
C ALA A 38 4.81 0.22 7.53
N TYR A 39 4.26 0.70 8.65
CA TYR A 39 3.48 -0.10 9.60
C TYR A 39 2.14 0.54 9.99
N GLY A 40 1.92 1.81 9.67
CA GLY A 40 0.71 2.56 10.06
C GLY A 40 -0.49 2.32 9.14
N ALA A 41 -0.28 1.86 7.91
CA ALA A 41 -1.34 1.21 7.12
C ALA A 41 -1.56 -0.20 7.72
N GLY A 42 -2.18 -0.23 8.89
CA GLY A 42 -2.51 -1.47 9.56
C GLY A 42 -3.35 -2.32 8.62
N THR A 43 -3.10 -3.62 8.61
CA THR A 43 -3.96 -4.64 8.00
C THR A 43 -5.45 -4.35 8.24
N ASN A 44 -5.78 -3.74 9.39
CA ASN A 44 -7.12 -3.27 9.76
C ASN A 44 -7.73 -2.22 8.84
N GLU A 45 -6.99 -1.23 8.30
CA GLU A 45 -7.59 -0.22 7.41
C GLU A 45 -7.84 -0.82 6.02
N ARG A 46 -6.92 -1.66 5.55
CA ARG A 46 -7.11 -2.42 4.31
C ARG A 46 -8.24 -3.44 4.46
N GLU A 47 -8.29 -4.17 5.57
CA GLU A 47 -9.36 -5.11 5.89
C GLU A 47 -10.70 -4.38 6.07
N ALA A 48 -10.73 -3.25 6.78
CA ALA A 48 -11.94 -2.44 6.94
C ALA A 48 -12.44 -1.89 5.61
N THR A 49 -11.53 -1.43 4.73
CA THR A 49 -11.89 -1.00 3.38
C THR A 49 -12.45 -2.16 2.57
N LEU A 50 -11.82 -3.35 2.63
CA LEU A 50 -12.30 -4.56 1.94
C LEU A 50 -13.66 -5.03 2.48
N ARG A 51 -13.89 -4.96 3.81
CA ARG A 51 -15.18 -5.25 4.45
C ARG A 51 -16.23 -4.21 4.08
N ALA A 52 -15.87 -2.92 3.99
CA ALA A 52 -16.80 -1.86 3.63
C ALA A 52 -17.32 -1.97 2.19
N ILE A 53 -16.52 -2.55 1.28
CA ILE A 53 -16.93 -2.83 -0.11
C ILE A 53 -17.42 -4.27 -0.32
N GLU A 54 -17.44 -5.09 0.74
CA GLU A 54 -17.93 -6.46 0.68
C GLU A 54 -19.41 -6.47 0.32
N GLY A 55 -19.81 -7.26 -0.68
CA GLY A 55 -21.19 -7.36 -1.10
C GLY A 55 -21.71 -6.19 -1.94
N LEU A 56 -20.88 -5.21 -2.31
CA LEU A 56 -21.24 -4.10 -3.21
C LEU A 56 -21.86 -4.57 -4.54
N TRP A 57 -21.56 -5.79 -4.97
CA TRP A 57 -22.03 -6.38 -6.22
C TRP A 57 -23.01 -7.55 -6.01
N ARG A 58 -23.50 -7.75 -4.78
CA ARG A 58 -24.35 -8.89 -4.41
C ARG A 58 -25.69 -8.86 -5.13
N ASP A 59 -26.27 -7.67 -5.28
CA ASP A 59 -27.62 -7.49 -5.83
C ASP A 59 -27.59 -7.06 -7.32
N ARG A 60 -26.40 -7.14 -7.93
CA ARG A 60 -26.17 -6.68 -9.29
C ARG A 60 -26.58 -7.75 -10.30
N ASN A 61 -27.76 -7.59 -10.91
CA ASN A 61 -28.33 -8.57 -11.85
C ASN A 61 -27.96 -8.34 -13.33
N ASP A 62 -27.35 -7.20 -13.69
CA ASP A 62 -27.04 -6.82 -15.07
C ASP A 62 -25.74 -7.47 -15.62
N ILE A 63 -24.88 -8.01 -14.76
CA ILE A 63 -23.59 -8.60 -15.14
C ILE A 63 -23.65 -10.09 -15.51
N GLY A 64 -24.84 -10.70 -15.40
CA GLY A 64 -25.09 -12.10 -15.71
C GLY A 64 -24.33 -13.07 -14.79
N ASP A 65 -24.22 -14.34 -15.20
CA ASP A 65 -23.52 -15.37 -14.41
C ASP A 65 -22.06 -14.99 -14.11
N THR A 66 -21.71 -15.00 -12.82
CA THR A 66 -20.37 -14.67 -12.30
C THR A 66 -19.27 -15.50 -12.96
N ARG A 67 -19.50 -16.81 -13.18
CA ARG A 67 -18.48 -17.67 -13.80
C ARG A 67 -18.26 -17.28 -15.26
N GLY A 68 -19.34 -17.03 -16.02
CA GLY A 68 -19.29 -16.55 -17.39
C GLY A 68 -18.59 -15.20 -17.51
N TYR A 69 -18.94 -14.24 -16.63
CA TYR A 69 -18.34 -12.92 -16.58
C TYR A 69 -16.82 -12.98 -16.33
N VAL A 70 -16.38 -13.70 -15.29
CA VAL A 70 -14.95 -13.85 -14.97
C VAL A 70 -14.18 -14.59 -16.09
N ARG A 71 -14.81 -15.58 -16.73
CA ARG A 71 -14.20 -16.30 -17.87
C ARG A 71 -13.98 -15.38 -19.08
N ARG A 72 -14.91 -14.46 -19.37
CA ARG A 72 -14.73 -13.46 -20.45
C ARG A 72 -13.56 -12.52 -20.13
N LEU A 73 -13.52 -11.96 -18.93
CA LEU A 73 -12.44 -11.05 -18.48
C LEU A 73 -11.05 -11.69 -18.59
N ARG A 74 -10.92 -12.99 -18.26
CA ARG A 74 -9.66 -13.75 -18.39
C ARG A 74 -9.30 -14.13 -19.83
N ARG A 75 -10.27 -14.16 -20.75
CA ARG A 75 -10.00 -14.37 -22.18
C ARG A 75 -9.46 -13.08 -22.80
N ASP A 76 -10.02 -11.94 -22.45
CA ASP A 76 -9.61 -10.64 -23.01
C ASP A 76 -8.21 -10.20 -22.54
N THR A 77 -7.85 -10.51 -21.30
CA THR A 77 -6.51 -10.19 -20.74
C THR A 77 -5.38 -11.07 -21.29
N ARG A 78 -5.67 -12.13 -22.06
CA ARG A 78 -4.65 -12.97 -22.72
C ARG A 78 -4.05 -12.36 -23.99
N ARG A 79 -4.55 -11.21 -24.47
CA ARG A 79 -4.04 -10.55 -25.70
C ARG A 79 -3.05 -9.41 -25.45
N VAL A 80 -2.03 -9.55 -24.58
CA VAL A 80 -0.82 -8.68 -24.66
C VAL A 80 0.47 -9.30 -24.11
N ARG A 81 0.56 -10.63 -23.90
CA ARG A 81 1.86 -11.22 -23.58
C ARG A 81 2.66 -11.37 -24.87
N ARG A 82 3.35 -10.29 -25.29
CA ARG A 82 4.40 -10.35 -26.32
C ARG A 82 5.30 -11.54 -25.96
N PRO A 83 5.56 -12.51 -26.86
CA PRO A 83 6.64 -13.45 -26.62
C PRO A 83 7.91 -12.61 -26.52
N ARG A 84 8.63 -12.72 -25.39
CA ARG A 84 9.96 -12.14 -25.27
C ARG A 84 10.90 -12.90 -26.24
N PRO A 85 11.82 -12.20 -26.91
CA PRO A 85 12.77 -12.81 -27.83
C PRO A 85 13.67 -13.83 -27.13
#